data_AF-A0A1L7NEU9-F1
#
_entry.id   AF-A0A1L7NEU9-F1
#
_cell.length_a   1.000
_cell.length_b   1.000
_cell.length_c   1.000
_cell.angle_alpha   90.00
_cell.angle_beta   90.00
_cell.angle_gamma   90.00
#
_symmetry.space_group_name_H-M   'P 1'
#
loop_
_entity.id
_entity.type
_entity.pdbx_description
1 polymer ?
#
loop_
_entity_poly.entity_id
_entity_poly.type
_entity_poly.pdbx_seq_one_letter_code
_entity_poly.pdbx_strand_id
1 'polypeptide(L)' 'MPLATILDLLQRRKELEQNLQLLFNRSCHWSRAVRVRGAATIENLTQQLFEITEQIASVRAA' A
#
# COMPACT_ATOMS: atom_id res chain seq x y z
N MET A 1 6.58 0.21 -22.83
CA MET A 1 6.98 1.63 -22.69
C MET A 1 7.29 1.88 -21.21
N PRO A 2 8.55 2.13 -20.82
CA PRO A 2 8.93 2.30 -19.41
C PRO A 2 8.15 3.40 -18.69
N LEU A 3 7.71 4.43 -19.43
CA LEU A 3 6.86 5.51 -18.91
C LEU A 3 5.48 5.01 -18.45
N ALA A 4 4.82 4.14 -19.23
CA ALA A 4 3.51 3.59 -18.88
C ALA A 4 3.61 2.73 -17.62
N THR A 5 4.66 1.91 -17.53
CA THR A 5 4.93 1.07 -16.35
C THR A 5 5.17 1.91 -15.08
N ILE A 6 5.93 3.02 -15.17
CA ILE A 6 6.10 3.94 -14.02
C ILE A 6 4.76 4.56 -13.61
N LEU A 7 3.94 5.00 -14.56
CA LEU A 7 2.64 5.62 -14.26
C LEU A 7 1.70 4.64 -13.56
N ASP A 8 1.65 3.38 -14.02
CA ASP A 8 0.86 2.32 -13.39
C ASP A 8 1.34 2.04 -11.96
N LEU A 9 2.65 1.96 -11.73
CA LEU A 9 3.22 1.76 -10.39
C LEU A 9 2.92 2.93 -9.45
N LEU A 10 3.01 4.17 -9.95
CA LEU A 10 2.66 5.37 -9.17
C LEU A 10 1.18 5.42 -8.81
N GLN A 11 0.30 5.05 -9.75
CA GLN A 11 -1.13 4.95 -9.48
C GLN A 11 -1.39 3.88 -8.41
N ARG A 12 -0.77 2.70 -8.55
CA ARG A 12 -0.94 1.60 -7.60
C ARG A 12 -0.45 1.95 -6.21
N ARG A 13 0.68 2.66 -6.10
CA ARG A 13 1.18 3.19 -4.83
C ARG A 13 0.15 4.11 -4.17
N LYS A 14 -0.41 5.05 -4.92
CA LYS A 14 -1.43 5.99 -4.40
C LYS A 14 -2.67 5.26 -3.89
N GLU A 15 -3.14 4.24 -4.61
CA GLU A 15 -4.28 3.41 -4.18
C GLU A 15 -3.98 2.69 -2.85
N LEU A 16 -2.78 2.13 -2.69
CA LEU A 16 -2.37 1.47 -1.44
C LEU A 16 -2.29 2.45 -0.27
N GLU A 17 -1.72 3.64 -0.48
CA GLU A 17 -1.66 4.70 0.55
C GLU A 17 -3.06 5.11 1.00
N GLN A 18 -3.99 5.30 0.06
CA GLN A 18 -5.39 5.62 0.38
C GLN A 18 -6.08 4.49 1.16
N ASN A 19 -5.88 3.24 0.76
CA ASN A 19 -6.47 2.08 1.44
C ASN A 19 -5.93 1.95 2.88
N LEU A 20 -4.63 2.12 3.08
CA LEU A 20 -4.00 2.13 4.40
C LEU A 20 -4.58 3.26 5.26
N GLN A 21 -4.67 4.48 4.73
CA GLN A 21 -5.23 5.61 5.45
C GLN A 21 -6.68 5.35 5.89
N LEU A 22 -7.51 4.79 5.00
CA LEU A 22 -8.90 4.43 5.33
C LEU A 22 -8.97 3.35 6.41
N LEU A 23 -8.11 2.33 6.34
CA LEU A 23 -8.04 1.27 7.35
C LEU A 23 -7.60 1.81 8.70
N PHE A 24 -6.55 2.64 8.75
CA PHE A 24 -6.11 3.28 9.98
C PHE A 24 -7.19 4.16 10.60
N ASN A 25 -7.85 5.00 9.80
CA ASN A 25 -8.96 5.84 10.28
C ASN A 25 -10.11 5.01 10.87
N ARG A 26 -10.44 3.87 10.24
CA ARG A 26 -11.51 2.98 10.72
C ARG A 26 -11.07 2.11 11.90
N SER A 27 -9.76 1.91 12.09
CA SER A 27 -9.22 1.01 13.11
C SER A 27 -9.58 1.42 14.54
N CYS A 28 -9.81 2.71 14.78
CA CYS A 28 -10.28 3.25 16.05
C CYS A 28 -11.65 2.69 16.48
N HIS A 29 -12.48 2.28 15.52
CA HIS A 29 -13.81 1.71 15.77
C HIS A 29 -13.83 0.18 15.76
N TRP A 30 -12.68 -0.46 15.57
CA TRP A 30 -12.62 -1.92 15.50
C TRP A 30 -12.77 -2.56 16.87
N SER A 31 -13.62 -3.58 16.94
CA SER A 31 -13.64 -4.52 18.06
C SER A 31 -12.33 -5.31 18.11
N ARG A 32 -12.01 -5.92 19.26
CA ARG A 32 -10.75 -6.66 19.45
C ARG A 32 -10.53 -7.75 18.38
N ALA A 33 -11.57 -8.51 18.03
CA ALA A 33 -11.49 -9.55 17.02
C ALA A 33 -11.27 -9.00 15.59
N VAL A 34 -11.76 -7.78 15.32
CA VAL A 34 -11.52 -7.10 14.03
C VAL A 34 -10.13 -6.51 13.99
N ARG A 35 -9.59 -5.98 15.11
CA ARG A 35 -8.21 -5.48 15.17
C ARG A 35 -7.17 -6.54 14.87
N VAL A 36 -7.30 -7.74 15.41
CA VAL A 36 -6.33 -8.82 15.14
C VAL A 36 -6.31 -9.17 13.65
N ARG A 37 -7.47 -9.31 13.02
CA ARG A 37 -7.56 -9.59 11.58
C ARG A 37 -7.09 -8.43 10.72
N GLY A 38 -7.51 -7.22 11.07
CA GLY A 38 -7.15 -6.01 10.33
C GLY A 38 -5.67 -5.62 10.48
N ALA A 39 -5.00 -6.00 11.58
CA ALA A 39 -3.56 -5.80 11.75
C ALA A 39 -2.76 -6.56 10.68
N ALA A 40 -3.09 -7.83 10.43
CA ALA A 40 -2.45 -8.61 9.37
C ALA A 40 -2.72 -8.01 7.97
N THR A 41 -3.92 -7.48 7.74
CA THR A 41 -4.23 -6.77 6.48
C THR A 41 -3.40 -5.49 6.34
N ILE A 42 -3.27 -4.69 7.40
CA ILE A 42 -2.47 -3.46 7.39
C ILE A 42 -1.00 -3.77 7.14
N GLU A 43 -0.45 -4.78 7.82
CA GLU A 43 0.94 -5.23 7.63
C GLU A 43 1.18 -5.66 6.18
N ASN A 44 0.31 -6.49 5.61
CA ASN A 44 0.40 -6.93 4.22
C ASN A 44 0.37 -5.75 3.24
N LEU A 45 -0.58 -4.82 3.40
CA LEU A 45 -0.67 -3.64 2.53
C LEU A 45 0.54 -2.71 2.68
N THR A 46 1.10 -2.62 3.88
CA THR A 46 2.33 -1.85 4.15
C THR A 46 3.53 -2.49 3.44
N GLN A 47 3.62 -3.82 3.46
CA GLN A 47 4.66 -4.56 2.75
C GLN A 47 4.55 -4.36 1.23
N GLN A 48 3.35 -4.44 0.65
CA GLN A 48 3.12 -4.16 -0.77
C GLN A 48 3.51 -2.72 -1.15
N LEU A 49 3.24 -1.75 -0.27
CA LEU A 49 3.63 -0.36 -0.49
C LEU A 49 5.16 -0.20 -0.57
N PHE A 50 5.88 -0.90 0.29
CA PHE A 50 7.34 -0.92 0.29
C PHE A 50 7.87 -1.53 -1.02
N GLU A 51 7.38 -2.70 -1.41
CA GLU A 51 7.78 -3.38 -2.64
C GLU A 51 7.54 -2.53 -3.89
N ILE A 52 6.38 -1.87 -4.00
CA ILE A 52 6.10 -0.97 -5.13
C ILE A 52 7.04 0.24 -5.12
N THR A 53 7.40 0.74 -3.93
CA THR A 53 8.36 1.86 -3.82
C THR A 53 9.75 1.44 -4.29
N GLU A 54 10.20 0.23 -3.96
CA GLU A 54 11.46 -0.33 -4.47
C GLU A 54 11.41 -0.56 -5.99
N GLN A 55 10.30 -1.07 -6.52
CA GLN A 55 10.11 -1.24 -7.96
C GLN A 55 10.18 0.10 -8.70
N ILE A 56 9.52 1.15 -8.19
CA ILE A 56 9.60 2.50 -8.76
C ILE A 56 11.05 3.01 -8.75
N ALA A 57 11.79 2.80 -7.66
CA ALA A 57 13.19 3.20 -7.56
C ALA A 57 14.06 2.47 -8.60
N SER A 58 13.83 1.17 -8.79
CA SER A 58 14.52 0.36 -9.80
C SER A 58 14.21 0.83 -11.22
N VAL A 59 12.94 1.06 -11.57
CA VAL A 59 12.56 1.50 -12.93
C VAL A 59 13.05 2.93 -13.21
N ARG A 60 13.19 3.78 -12.20
CA ARG A 60 13.79 5.12 -12.35
C ARG A 60 15.31 5.10 -12.54
N ALA A 61 15.99 4.06 -12.06
CA ALA A 61 17.44 3.92 -12.15
C ALA A 61 17.90 3.18 -13.43
N ALA A 62 16.98 2.47 -14.10
CA ALA A 62 17.18 1.78 -15.37
C ALA A 62 17.01 2.72 -16.57
#